data_AF-A0A1V5I322-F1
#
_entry.id   AF-A0A1V5I322-F1
#
_cell.length_a   1.000
_cell.length_b   1.000
_cell.length_c   1.000
_cell.angle_alpha   90.00
_cell.angle_beta   90.00
_cell.angle_gamma   90.00
#
_symmetry.space_group_name_H-M   'P 1'
#
loop_
_entity.id
_entity.type
_entity.pdbx_description
1 polymer ?
#
loop_
_entity_poly.entity_id
_entity_poly.type
_entity_poly.pdbx_seq_one_letter_code
_entity_poly.pdbx_strand_id
1 'polypeptide(L)'
;MFGGCSVIDAIKTRLETGSIPNVIKFGEGYPSPPYVVVKAEKETRGRTIRIIAHANEADIALLEPYIFNEVQTLVYDYDFIDGSGNGFQLEDIKEWTDIIAQSDDNTYSMERVYLLPMMLY
;
A
#
# COMPACT_ATOMS: atom_id res chain seq x y z
N MET A 1 9.06 24.75 -10.13
CA MET A 1 8.02 23.88 -9.55
C MET A 1 8.61 22.49 -9.46
N PHE A 2 9.18 22.12 -8.31
CA PHE A 2 9.64 20.75 -8.09
C PHE A 2 8.44 19.95 -7.61
N GLY A 3 7.77 19.25 -8.53
CA GLY A 3 6.77 18.26 -8.18
C GLY A 3 7.48 17.09 -7.52
N GLY A 4 7.72 17.20 -6.22
CA GLY A 4 8.33 16.11 -5.46
C GLY A 4 7.35 14.96 -5.40
N CYS A 5 7.70 13.83 -6.01
CA CYS A 5 6.94 12.59 -5.89
C CYS A 5 6.93 12.21 -4.40
N SER A 6 5.74 12.14 -3.79
CA SER A 6 5.62 11.68 -2.41
C SER A 6 5.90 10.18 -2.35
N VAL A 7 6.27 9.68 -1.18
CA VAL A 7 6.43 8.23 -0.95
C VAL A 7 5.20 7.45 -1.42
N ILE A 8 4.00 7.97 -1.12
CA ILE A 8 2.73 7.34 -1.51
C ILE A 8 2.61 7.30 -3.03
N ASP A 9 3.01 8.37 -3.74
CA ASP A 9 2.96 8.40 -5.20
C ASP A 9 3.93 7.39 -5.83
N ALA A 10 5.13 7.23 -5.25
CA ALA A 10 6.12 6.25 -5.70
C ALA A 10 5.59 4.81 -5.55
N ILE A 11 4.98 4.50 -4.40
CA ILE A 11 4.41 3.17 -4.12
C ILE A 11 3.19 2.91 -5.00
N LYS A 12 2.29 3.89 -5.13
CA LYS A 12 1.14 3.81 -6.04
C LYS A 12 1.59 3.51 -7.46
N THR A 13 2.55 4.28 -7.98
CA THR A 13 3.11 4.07 -9.33
C THR A 13 3.73 2.69 -9.48
N ARG A 14 4.45 2.20 -8.47
CA ARG A 14 5.06 0.86 -8.48
C ARG A 14 4.01 -0.24 -8.56
N LEU A 15 2.93 -0.13 -7.79
CA LEU A 15 1.83 -1.10 -7.82
C LEU A 15 1.09 -1.06 -9.16
N GLU A 16 0.74 0.12 -9.67
CA GLU A 16 0.05 0.28 -10.95
C GLU A 16 0.87 -0.26 -12.13
N THR A 17 2.18 0.07 -12.18
CA THR A 17 3.10 -0.46 -13.19
C THR A 17 3.36 -1.96 -13.02
N GLY A 18 3.17 -2.48 -11.81
CA GLY A 18 3.24 -3.90 -11.46
C GLY A 18 1.98 -4.69 -11.79
N SER A 19 0.97 -4.08 -12.42
CA SER A 19 -0.33 -4.69 -12.80
C SER A 19 -1.35 -4.80 -11.67
N ILE A 20 -1.19 -4.07 -10.55
CA ILE A 20 -2.25 -3.92 -9.55
C ILE A 20 -3.24 -2.85 -10.07
N PRO A 21 -4.49 -3.20 -10.42
CA PRO A 21 -5.47 -2.23 -10.89
C PRO A 21 -6.00 -1.36 -9.74
N ASN A 22 -6.47 -0.17 -10.09
CA ASN A 22 -7.22 0.72 -9.20
C ASN A 22 -6.49 1.03 -7.89
N VAL A 23 -5.23 1.47 -7.96
CA VAL A 23 -4.49 1.90 -6.77
C VAL A 23 -4.83 3.36 -6.47
N ILE A 24 -5.24 3.64 -5.25
CA ILE A 24 -5.62 4.98 -4.80
C ILE A 24 -4.88 5.36 -3.53
N LYS A 25 -4.78 6.66 -3.27
CA LYS A 25 -4.27 7.17 -2.00
C LYS A 25 -5.43 7.25 -1.01
N PHE A 26 -5.12 7.08 0.27
CA PHE A 26 -6.11 7.28 1.32
C PHE A 26 -6.75 8.67 1.20
N GLY A 27 -8.09 8.70 1.12
CA GLY A 27 -8.88 9.93 0.96
C GLY A 27 -9.22 10.34 -0.48
N GLU A 28 -8.79 9.60 -1.51
CA GLU A 28 -9.13 9.89 -2.93
C GLU A 28 -10.55 9.41 -3.34
N GLY A 29 -11.34 8.87 -2.40
CA GLY A 29 -12.65 8.26 -2.66
C GLY A 29 -12.54 6.79 -3.07
N TYR A 30 -13.66 6.06 -3.05
CA TYR A 30 -13.69 4.62 -3.27
C TYR A 30 -14.12 4.27 -4.70
N PRO A 31 -13.23 3.71 -5.55
CA PRO A 31 -13.62 3.21 -6.87
C PRO A 31 -14.37 1.88 -6.73
N SER A 32 -14.87 1.36 -7.85
CA SER A 32 -15.46 0.02 -7.88
C SER A 32 -14.42 -1.04 -7.51
N PRO A 33 -14.73 -1.97 -6.58
CA PRO A 33 -13.83 -3.08 -6.25
C PRO A 33 -13.60 -4.01 -7.45
N PRO A 34 -12.42 -4.64 -7.56
CA PRO A 34 -11.31 -4.59 -6.61
C PRO A 34 -10.45 -3.32 -6.74
N TYR A 35 -9.91 -2.85 -5.61
CA TYR A 35 -9.00 -1.71 -5.57
C TYR A 35 -8.03 -1.80 -4.39
N VAL A 36 -6.96 -0.99 -4.42
CA VAL A 36 -5.93 -0.97 -3.38
C VAL A 36 -5.74 0.45 -2.86
N VAL A 37 -5.70 0.62 -1.55
CA VAL A 37 -5.41 1.89 -0.89
C VAL A 37 -3.99 1.88 -0.35
N VAL A 38 -3.23 2.92 -0.67
CA VAL A 38 -1.93 3.20 -0.02
C VAL A 38 -2.11 4.33 0.98
N LYS A 39 -1.78 4.06 2.24
CA LYS A 39 -1.90 5.00 3.37
C LYS A 39 -0.56 5.10 4.09
N ALA A 40 -0.10 6.32 4.35
CA ALA A 40 1.03 6.55 5.25
C ALA A 40 0.51 6.86 6.66
N GLU A 41 1.09 6.22 7.66
CA GLU A 41 0.83 6.52 9.07
C GLU A 41 2.12 6.93 9.77
N LYS A 42 1.98 7.87 10.71
CA LYS A 42 3.08 8.31 11.55
C LYS A 42 3.02 7.52 12.85
N GLU A 43 4.02 6.69 13.06
CA GLU A 43 4.20 5.90 14.27
C GLU A 43 5.24 6.54 15.20
N THR A 44 5.23 6.11 16.46
CA THR A 44 6.20 6.60 17.46
C THR A 44 7.65 6.30 17.06
N ARG A 45 7.86 5.23 16.27
CA ARG A 45 9.17 4.74 15.82
C ARG A 45 9.53 5.12 14.38
N GLY A 46 8.66 5.83 13.65
CA GLY A 46 8.91 6.15 12.25
C GLY A 46 7.64 6.38 11.44
N ARG A 47 7.72 6.13 10.13
CA ARG A 47 6.55 6.09 9.26
C ARG A 47 6.28 4.64 8.87
N THR A 48 5.02 4.27 8.87
CA THR A 48 4.56 3.01 8.30
C THR A 48 3.76 3.31 7.04
N ILE A 49 3.80 2.38 6.09
CA ILE A 49 2.91 2.37 4.94
C ILE A 49 1.97 1.19 5.10
N ARG A 50 0.68 1.44 5.03
CA ARG A 50 -0.36 0.42 4.95
C ARG A 50 -0.81 0.30 3.51
N ILE A 51 -0.81 -0.92 2.99
CA ILE A 51 -1.42 -1.25 1.71
C ILE A 51 -2.65 -2.10 2.01
N ILE A 52 -3.82 -1.61 1.62
CA ILE A 52 -5.11 -2.20 1.96
C ILE A 52 -5.80 -2.62 0.68
N ALA A 53 -6.03 -3.92 0.49
CA ALA A 53 -6.79 -4.43 -0.64
C ALA A 53 -8.27 -4.48 -0.27
N HIS A 54 -9.13 -4.07 -1.19
CA HIS A 54 -10.58 -4.08 -1.06
C HIS A 54 -11.21 -4.93 -2.15
N ALA A 55 -12.18 -5.78 -1.77
CA ALA A 55 -12.89 -6.68 -2.67
C ALA A 55 -14.39 -6.78 -2.31
N ASN A 56 -15.18 -7.23 -3.29
CA ASN A 56 -16.58 -7.59 -3.08
C ASN A 56 -16.69 -8.93 -2.34
N GLU A 57 -17.90 -9.24 -1.85
CA GLU A 57 -18.17 -10.49 -1.12
C GLU A 57 -17.81 -11.75 -1.92
N ALA A 58 -18.05 -11.75 -3.23
CA ALA A 58 -17.74 -12.88 -4.11
C ALA A 58 -16.22 -13.19 -4.20
N ASP A 59 -15.37 -12.20 -3.92
CA ASP A 59 -13.92 -12.24 -4.16
C ASP A 59 -13.11 -12.22 -2.86
N ILE A 60 -13.74 -12.36 -1.68
CA ILE A 60 -13.07 -12.34 -0.37
C ILE A 60 -11.91 -13.34 -0.31
N ALA A 61 -12.10 -14.54 -0.85
CA ALA A 61 -11.09 -15.60 -0.84
C ALA A 61 -9.82 -15.24 -1.63
N LEU A 62 -9.88 -14.20 -2.48
CA LEU A 62 -8.75 -13.71 -3.26
C LEU A 62 -7.95 -12.62 -2.52
N LEU A 63 -8.48 -12.02 -1.45
CA LEU A 63 -7.79 -10.93 -0.74
C LEU A 63 -6.45 -11.36 -0.16
N GLU A 64 -6.40 -12.52 0.49
CA GLU A 64 -5.17 -13.06 1.09
C GLU A 64 -4.09 -13.34 0.03
N PRO A 65 -4.31 -14.18 -1.00
CA PRO A 65 -3.28 -14.41 -2.01
C PRO A 65 -2.90 -13.11 -2.75
N TYR A 66 -3.82 -12.17 -2.92
CA TYR A 66 -3.54 -10.89 -3.56
C TYR A 66 -2.60 -10.01 -2.73
N ILE A 67 -2.89 -9.81 -1.43
CA ILE A 67 -2.06 -8.94 -0.58
C ILE A 67 -0.72 -9.61 -0.22
N PHE A 68 -0.70 -10.92 0.03
CA PHE A 68 0.51 -11.61 0.50
C PHE A 68 1.43 -12.10 -0.62
N ASN A 69 0.93 -12.30 -1.84
CA ASN A 69 1.74 -12.71 -2.97
C ASN A 69 1.91 -11.59 -3.98
N GLU A 70 0.82 -11.08 -4.57
CA GLU A 70 0.93 -10.15 -5.70
C GLU A 70 1.45 -8.78 -5.26
N VAL A 71 0.78 -8.15 -4.29
CA VAL A 71 1.22 -6.85 -3.75
C VAL A 71 2.60 -6.97 -3.14
N GLN A 72 2.81 -7.97 -2.28
CA GLN A 72 4.11 -8.22 -1.64
C GLN A 72 5.25 -8.35 -2.66
N THR A 73 5.07 -9.12 -3.73
CA THR A 73 6.11 -9.34 -4.75
C THR A 73 6.54 -8.03 -5.42
N LEU A 74 5.62 -7.07 -5.55
CA LEU A 74 5.90 -5.80 -6.22
C LEU A 74 6.61 -4.79 -5.33
N VAL A 75 6.34 -4.82 -4.02
CA VAL A 75 6.86 -3.84 -3.05
C VAL A 75 8.00 -4.36 -2.18
N TYR A 76 8.24 -5.67 -2.19
CA TYR A 76 9.36 -6.30 -1.49
C TYR A 76 10.70 -5.75 -2.00
N ASP A 77 11.57 -5.33 -1.08
CA ASP A 77 12.87 -4.69 -1.34
C ASP A 77 12.78 -3.52 -2.36
N TYR A 78 11.64 -2.82 -2.38
CA TYR A 78 11.47 -1.68 -3.27
C TYR A 78 12.16 -0.44 -2.72
N ASP A 79 13.25 -0.07 -3.39
CA ASP A 79 14.01 1.15 -3.14
C ASP A 79 13.49 2.30 -4.00
N PHE A 80 13.31 3.48 -3.40
CA PHE A 80 12.97 4.67 -4.16
C PHE A 80 13.58 5.93 -3.54
N ILE A 81 13.70 6.97 -4.36
CA ILE A 81 14.19 8.29 -3.96
C ILE A 81 13.01 9.26 -4.02
N ASP A 82 12.74 9.96 -2.92
CA ASP A 82 11.69 10.98 -2.89
C ASP A 82 12.09 12.25 -3.67
N GLY A 83 11.14 13.16 -3.84
CA GLY A 83 11.41 14.45 -4.48
C GLY A 83 12.45 15.35 -3.78
N SER A 84 12.89 14.99 -2.58
CA SER A 84 13.91 15.71 -1.79
C SER A 84 15.28 15.04 -1.85
N GLY A 85 15.41 13.91 -2.57
CA GLY A 85 16.65 13.15 -2.67
C GLY A 85 16.89 12.17 -1.52
N ASN A 86 15.89 11.93 -0.65
CA ASN A 86 16.01 10.93 0.41
C ASN A 86 15.70 9.54 -0.15
N GLY A 87 16.59 8.58 0.09
CA GLY A 87 16.36 7.18 -0.21
C GLY A 87 15.48 6.51 0.85
N PHE A 88 14.57 5.65 0.42
CA PHE A 88 13.75 4.82 1.28
C PHE A 88 13.70 3.40 0.75
N GLN A 89 13.57 2.45 1.66
CA GLN A 89 13.30 1.05 1.36
C GLN A 89 12.06 0.66 2.14
N LEU A 90 11.12 -0.04 1.50
CA LEU A 90 9.99 -0.65 2.20
C LEU A 90 10.44 -1.94 2.87
N GLU A 91 10.34 -1.98 4.19
CA GLU A 91 10.60 -3.17 4.98
C GLU A 91 9.29 -3.80 5.43
N ASP A 92 9.14 -5.11 5.23
CA ASP A 92 7.98 -5.85 5.72
C ASP A 92 8.05 -5.95 7.26
N ILE A 93 7.07 -5.36 7.94
CA ILE A 93 6.79 -5.73 9.31
C ILE A 93 5.76 -6.83 9.24
N LYS A 94 6.04 -7.96 9.89
CA LYS A 94 5.16 -9.14 9.96
C LYS A 94 3.89 -8.87 10.80
N GLU A 95 3.30 -7.70 10.62
CA GLU A 95 2.03 -7.26 11.12
C GLU A 95 1.05 -7.26 9.95
N TRP A 96 0.07 -8.14 10.02
CA TRP A 96 -1.04 -8.19 9.08
C TRP A 96 -2.35 -8.29 9.87
N THR A 97 -3.42 -7.77 9.28
CA THR A 97 -4.76 -7.97 9.84
C THR A 97 -5.42 -9.18 9.21
N ASP A 98 -6.34 -9.80 9.95
CA ASP A 98 -7.33 -10.68 9.35
C ASP A 98 -8.27 -9.87 8.43
N ILE A 99 -9.11 -10.56 7.68
CA ILE A 99 -10.10 -9.92 6.80
C ILE A 99 -11.06 -9.08 7.63
N ILE A 100 -11.12 -7.79 7.32
CA ILE A 100 -12.06 -6.85 7.91
C ILE A 100 -13.33 -6.85 7.07
N ALA A 101 -14.42 -7.33 7.66
CA ALA A 101 -15.73 -7.32 7.01
C ALA A 101 -16.38 -5.93 7.13
N GLN A 102 -17.07 -5.51 6.05
CA GLN A 102 -17.90 -4.30 6.00
C GLN A 102 -17.12 -3.03 6.36
N SER A 103 -16.11 -2.74 5.55
CA SER A 103 -15.45 -1.43 5.50
C SER A 103 -16.49 -0.32 5.19
N ASP A 104 -16.12 0.95 5.35
CA ASP A 104 -17.03 2.10 5.18
C ASP A 104 -17.80 2.14 3.83
N ASP A 105 -17.31 1.44 2.81
CA ASP A 105 -17.88 1.32 1.47
C ASP A 105 -18.56 -0.03 1.18
N ASN A 106 -18.88 -0.81 2.22
CA ASN A 106 -19.43 -2.17 2.16
C ASN A 106 -18.50 -3.21 1.50
N THR A 107 -17.20 -2.95 1.42
CA THR A 107 -16.22 -3.95 0.95
C THR A 107 -15.62 -4.76 2.07
N TYR A 108 -15.02 -5.88 1.69
CA TYR A 108 -14.12 -6.65 2.53
C TYR A 108 -12.70 -6.21 2.26
N SER A 109 -11.92 -6.02 3.32
CA SER A 109 -10.55 -5.55 3.17
C SER A 109 -9.56 -6.38 3.95
N MET A 110 -8.32 -6.39 3.45
CA MET A 110 -7.17 -6.98 4.13
C MET A 110 -5.98 -6.06 3.92
N GLU A 111 -5.20 -5.83 4.98
CA GLU A 111 -4.06 -4.93 4.90
C GLU A 111 -2.74 -5.64 5.21
N ARG A 112 -1.67 -5.07 4.65
CA ARG A 112 -0.30 -5.35 5.04
C ARG A 112 0.41 -4.07 5.39
N VAL A 113 1.19 -4.11 6.46
CA VAL A 113 1.91 -2.95 6.98
C VAL A 113 3.40 -3.09 6.69
N TYR A 114 4.02 -1.99 6.30
CA TYR A 114 5.44 -1.89 6.01
C TYR A 114 6.05 -0.77 6.83
N LEU A 115 7.28 -0.95 7.28
CA LEU A 115 8.12 0.13 7.77
C LEU A 115 8.74 0.88 6.58
N LEU A 116 8.90 2.19 6.77
CA LEU A 116 9.57 3.05 5.82
C LEU A 116 10.80 3.71 6.47
N PRO A 117 11.90 2.96 6.67
CA PRO A 117 13.17 3.54 7.06
C PRO A 117 13.70 4.47 5.96
N MET A 118 14.30 5.58 6.39
CA MET A 118 15.11 6.42 5.52
C MET A 118 16.51 5.80 5.41
N MET A 119 16.98 5.56 4.20
CA MET A 119 18.34 5.09 3.95
C MET A 119 19.31 6.26 4.12
N LEU A 120 20.23 6.14 5.08
CA LEU A 120 21.35 7.05 5.23
C LEU A 120 22.52 6.49 4.43
N TYR A 121 22.88 7.14 3.33
CA TYR A 121 24.12 6.88 2.59
C TYR A 121 25.28 7.70 3.15
#